data_AF-A0A1J5G0A5-F1
#
_entry.id   AF-A0A1J5G0A5-F1
#
_cell.length_a   1.000
_cell.length_b   1.000
_cell.length_c   1.000
_cell.angle_alpha   90.00
_cell.angle_beta   90.00
_cell.angle_gamma   90.00
#
_symmetry.space_group_name_H-M   'P 1'
#
loop_
_entity.id
_entity.type
_entity.pdbx_description
1 polymer ?
#
loop_
_entity_poly.entity_id
_entity_poly.type
_entity_poly.pdbx_seq_one_letter_code
_entity_poly.pdbx_strand_id
1 'polypeptide(L)'
;MEYLRIQKPGGQKPWKVEELKAGLENFYIKNGRYPTAPEVDLHPYLPSARSVERCFGGLVELRKTLGLDTQSDLREGAHSSARAHRINNRAHKVEQEVYEFLKNRFGKQFVHREYFFLDDKRTRADFFVYDKTSGFCVDVFYPSDRRNLIGCINSKLAKYQWSQMNQYPVIFLQMNNDIDQELLDALIRNKKNKLQTGHYLYSWDSFTKFCEKRRPLTKNREVGVQELRVSQ
;
A
#
# COMPACT_ATOMS: atom_id res chain seq x y z
N MET A 1 -3.13 -17.30 -35.34
CA MET A 1 -4.35 -17.37 -34.50
C MET A 1 -4.95 -18.78 -34.40
N GLU A 2 -4.34 -19.79 -35.00
CA GLU A 2 -4.90 -21.16 -35.16
C GLU A 2 -4.94 -22.01 -33.88
N TYR A 3 -4.32 -21.54 -32.79
CA TYR A 3 -4.19 -22.29 -31.53
C TYR A 3 -4.79 -21.56 -30.31
N LEU A 4 -5.67 -20.56 -30.52
CA LEU A 4 -6.29 -19.84 -29.42
C LEU A 4 -7.27 -20.74 -28.67
N ARG A 5 -6.95 -21.02 -27.41
CA ARG A 5 -7.75 -21.82 -26.50
C ARG A 5 -8.38 -20.93 -25.43
N ILE A 6 -9.65 -21.16 -25.11
CA ILE A 6 -10.37 -20.44 -24.05
C ILE A 6 -10.21 -21.18 -22.72
N GLN A 7 -9.90 -20.44 -21.66
CA GLN A 7 -9.84 -20.93 -20.29
C GLN A 7 -11.25 -21.33 -19.80
N LYS A 8 -11.35 -22.48 -19.11
CA LYS A 8 -12.58 -22.96 -18.45
C LYS A 8 -12.23 -23.51 -17.06
N PRO A 9 -13.13 -23.38 -16.06
CA PRO A 9 -12.91 -23.94 -14.73
C PRO A 9 -13.05 -25.47 -14.74
N GLY A 10 -12.10 -26.16 -14.10
CA GLY A 10 -12.15 -27.61 -13.82
C GLY A 10 -11.82 -28.54 -15.01
N GLY A 11 -11.22 -29.69 -14.72
CA GLY A 11 -11.13 -30.86 -15.63
C GLY A 11 -10.44 -30.65 -16.98
N GLN A 12 -9.59 -29.62 -17.12
CA GLN A 12 -9.00 -29.27 -18.40
C GLN A 12 -7.79 -30.14 -18.76
N LYS A 13 -7.65 -30.46 -20.05
CA LYS A 13 -6.39 -31.02 -20.59
C LYS A 13 -5.24 -30.03 -20.34
N PRO A 14 -4.00 -30.50 -20.10
CA PRO A 14 -2.84 -29.62 -20.00
C PRO A 14 -2.76 -28.67 -21.20
N TRP A 15 -2.29 -27.44 -20.95
CA TRP A 15 -2.07 -26.46 -22.01
C TRP A 15 -0.84 -26.83 -22.82
N LYS A 16 -0.92 -26.67 -24.13
CA LYS A 16 0.24 -26.89 -25.01
C LYS A 16 1.04 -25.60 -25.18
N VAL A 17 2.31 -25.74 -25.56
CA VAL A 17 3.22 -24.61 -25.76
C VAL A 17 2.71 -23.68 -26.87
N GLU A 18 2.11 -24.24 -27.93
CA GLU A 18 1.56 -23.50 -29.07
C GLU A 18 0.32 -22.69 -28.68
N GLU A 19 -0.54 -23.24 -27.81
CA GLU A 19 -1.72 -22.56 -27.26
C GLU A 19 -1.29 -21.36 -26.41
N LEU A 20 -0.26 -21.54 -25.58
CA LEU A 20 0.34 -20.49 -24.77
C LEU A 20 0.96 -19.40 -25.63
N LYS A 21 1.72 -19.78 -26.66
CA LYS A 21 2.32 -18.84 -27.61
C LYS A 21 1.24 -18.00 -28.28
N ALA A 22 0.18 -18.62 -28.79
CA ALA A 22 -0.94 -17.92 -29.42
C ALA A 22 -1.67 -16.97 -28.45
N GLY A 23 -1.88 -17.38 -27.19
CA GLY A 23 -2.48 -16.53 -26.16
C GLY A 23 -1.60 -15.32 -25.81
N LEU A 24 -0.29 -15.53 -25.65
CA LEU A 24 0.68 -14.47 -25.39
C LEU A 24 0.79 -13.49 -26.58
N GLU A 25 0.81 -13.99 -27.80
CA GLU A 25 0.77 -13.17 -29.03
C GLU A 25 -0.53 -12.37 -29.13
N ASN A 26 -1.68 -12.96 -28.81
CA ASN A 26 -2.95 -12.23 -28.79
C ASN A 26 -2.93 -11.06 -27.81
N PHE A 27 -2.36 -11.27 -26.63
CA PHE A 27 -2.18 -10.21 -25.65
C PHE A 27 -1.20 -9.14 -26.15
N TYR A 28 -0.09 -9.56 -26.77
CA TYR A 28 0.94 -8.66 -27.30
C TYR A 28 0.40 -7.76 -28.41
N ILE A 29 -0.34 -8.31 -29.39
CA ILE A 29 -0.96 -7.54 -30.47
C ILE A 29 -1.88 -6.44 -29.92
N LYS A 30 -2.62 -6.74 -28.85
CA LYS A 30 -3.55 -5.79 -28.24
C LYS A 30 -2.89 -4.72 -27.38
N ASN A 31 -1.79 -5.05 -26.70
CA ASN A 31 -1.22 -4.22 -25.63
C ASN A 31 0.20 -3.72 -25.92
N GLY A 32 0.84 -4.16 -27.00
CA GLY A 32 2.23 -3.84 -27.34
C GLY A 32 3.27 -4.41 -26.35
N ARG A 33 2.86 -5.33 -25.47
CA ARG A 33 3.71 -5.94 -24.44
C ARG A 33 3.15 -7.29 -23.98
N TYR A 34 3.96 -8.10 -23.30
CA TYR A 34 3.49 -9.35 -22.69
C TYR A 34 2.76 -9.13 -21.35
N PRO A 35 1.85 -10.05 -20.96
CA PRO A 35 1.04 -9.91 -19.74
C PRO A 35 1.82 -10.23 -18.46
N THR A 36 1.58 -9.48 -17.39
CA THR A 36 2.00 -9.81 -16.02
C THR A 36 1.18 -10.97 -15.44
N ALA A 37 1.62 -11.58 -14.34
CA ALA A 37 0.89 -12.70 -13.72
C ALA A 37 -0.60 -12.42 -13.42
N PRO A 38 -0.99 -11.26 -12.85
CA PRO A 38 -2.41 -10.94 -12.68
C PRO A 38 -3.16 -10.77 -14.01
N GLU A 39 -2.52 -10.24 -15.04
CA GLU A 39 -3.14 -10.09 -16.36
C GLU A 39 -3.32 -11.43 -17.05
N VAL A 40 -2.41 -12.38 -16.82
CA VAL A 40 -2.56 -13.78 -17.24
C VAL A 40 -3.78 -14.41 -16.59
N ASP A 41 -3.97 -14.22 -15.28
CA ASP A 41 -5.14 -14.72 -14.55
C ASP A 41 -6.47 -14.15 -15.08
N LEU A 42 -6.44 -12.94 -15.67
CA LEU A 42 -7.61 -12.25 -16.22
C LEU A 42 -7.80 -12.44 -17.72
N HIS A 43 -6.82 -13.03 -18.43
CA HIS A 43 -6.86 -13.12 -19.87
C HIS A 43 -7.56 -14.40 -20.34
N PRO A 44 -8.66 -14.32 -21.12
CA PRO A 44 -9.46 -15.49 -21.48
C PRO A 44 -8.71 -16.59 -22.25
N TYR A 45 -7.63 -16.22 -22.94
CA TYR A 45 -6.86 -17.13 -23.81
C TYR A 45 -5.57 -17.63 -23.18
N LEU A 46 -5.42 -17.50 -21.86
CA LEU A 46 -4.29 -18.01 -21.11
C LEU A 46 -4.79 -18.83 -19.90
N PRO A 47 -4.01 -19.83 -19.44
CA PRO A 47 -4.29 -20.47 -18.17
C PRO A 47 -3.96 -19.54 -17.01
N SER A 48 -4.31 -19.96 -15.79
CA SER A 48 -3.90 -19.21 -14.59
C SER A 48 -2.38 -19.13 -14.49
N ALA A 49 -1.87 -18.04 -13.94
CA ALA A 49 -0.44 -17.84 -13.71
C ALA A 49 0.15 -18.97 -12.86
N ARG A 50 -0.62 -19.53 -11.92
CA ARG A 50 -0.21 -20.69 -11.11
C ARG A 50 -0.12 -21.98 -11.93
N SER A 51 -0.98 -22.16 -12.93
CA SER A 51 -0.85 -23.27 -13.88
C SER A 51 0.39 -23.12 -14.74
N VAL A 52 0.68 -21.89 -15.20
CA VAL A 52 1.94 -21.60 -15.92
C VAL A 52 3.15 -21.90 -15.05
N GLU A 53 3.14 -21.49 -13.78
CA GLU A 53 4.21 -21.77 -12.83
C GLU A 53 4.47 -23.28 -12.65
N ARG A 54 3.42 -24.06 -12.40
CA ARG A 54 3.55 -25.51 -12.18
C ARG A 54 3.99 -26.30 -13.41
N CYS A 55 3.54 -25.90 -14.60
CA CYS A 55 3.78 -26.68 -15.82
C CYS A 55 4.99 -26.18 -16.61
N PHE A 56 5.37 -24.91 -16.48
CA PHE A 56 6.36 -24.25 -17.34
C PHE A 56 7.40 -23.43 -16.56
N GLY A 57 7.48 -23.58 -15.23
CA GLY A 57 8.48 -22.87 -14.42
C GLY A 57 8.21 -21.37 -14.22
N GLY A 58 7.05 -20.88 -14.67
CA GLY A 58 6.62 -19.50 -14.52
C GLY A 58 6.70 -18.69 -15.81
N LEU A 59 6.19 -17.45 -15.77
CA LEU A 59 6.07 -16.61 -16.97
C LEU A 59 7.41 -16.19 -17.55
N VAL A 60 8.43 -16.00 -16.71
CA VAL A 60 9.78 -15.63 -17.15
C VAL A 60 10.38 -16.79 -17.95
N GLU A 61 10.33 -18.01 -17.41
CA GLU A 61 10.88 -19.20 -18.05
C GLU A 61 10.11 -19.60 -19.32
N LEU A 62 8.79 -19.43 -19.31
CA LEU A 62 7.96 -19.62 -20.49
C LEU A 62 8.37 -18.66 -21.62
N ARG A 63 8.64 -17.38 -21.32
CA ARG A 63 9.06 -16.39 -22.33
C ARG A 63 10.43 -16.73 -22.90
N LYS A 64 11.39 -17.15 -22.07
CA LYS A 64 12.72 -17.60 -22.52
C LYS A 64 12.61 -18.80 -23.46
N THR A 65 11.84 -19.82 -23.06
CA THR A 65 11.59 -21.02 -23.88
C THR A 65 10.97 -20.68 -25.23
N LEU A 66 10.15 -19.63 -25.29
CA LEU A 66 9.51 -19.15 -26.52
C LEU A 66 10.37 -18.15 -27.34
N GLY A 67 11.58 -17.82 -26.88
CA GLY A 67 12.46 -16.84 -27.54
C GLY A 67 11.94 -15.39 -27.48
N LEU A 68 11.19 -15.03 -26.45
CA LEU A 68 10.50 -13.72 -26.31
C LEU A 68 11.31 -12.72 -25.47
N ASP A 69 12.63 -12.75 -25.60
CA ASP A 69 13.60 -12.17 -24.65
C ASP A 69 13.54 -10.64 -24.48
N THR A 70 12.89 -9.91 -25.39
CA THR A 70 12.80 -8.44 -25.31
C THR A 70 12.04 -7.92 -24.10
N GLN A 71 11.27 -8.76 -23.40
CA GLN A 71 10.53 -8.40 -22.18
C GLN A 71 10.44 -9.57 -21.18
N SER A 72 11.53 -10.33 -21.03
CA SER A 72 11.57 -11.53 -20.20
C SER A 72 11.19 -11.25 -18.74
N ASP A 73 11.61 -10.12 -18.17
CA ASP A 73 11.18 -9.65 -16.86
C ASP A 73 10.57 -8.23 -16.88
N LEU A 74 9.28 -8.13 -16.54
CA LEU A 74 8.58 -6.85 -16.38
C LEU A 74 8.84 -6.22 -14.98
N ARG A 75 9.64 -6.87 -14.14
CA ARG A 75 10.11 -6.40 -12.83
C ARG A 75 11.44 -5.65 -12.94
N GLU A 76 12.13 -5.72 -14.08
CA GLU A 76 13.44 -5.12 -14.30
C GLU A 76 13.39 -4.00 -15.37
N GLY A 77 14.33 -3.06 -15.31
CA GLY A 77 14.52 -2.02 -16.33
C GLY A 77 13.52 -0.85 -16.31
N ALA A 78 13.29 -0.25 -17.49
CA ALA A 78 12.53 1.00 -17.65
C ALA A 78 11.07 0.91 -17.17
N HIS A 79 10.45 -0.28 -17.25
CA HIS A 79 9.08 -0.50 -16.78
C HIS A 79 8.95 -0.47 -15.25
N SER A 80 9.93 -1.01 -14.52
CA SER A 80 9.94 -0.96 -13.05
C SER A 80 10.26 0.45 -12.56
N SER A 81 11.18 1.15 -13.23
CA SER A 81 11.48 2.57 -12.95
C SER A 81 10.26 3.48 -13.18
N ALA A 82 9.58 3.37 -14.33
CA ALA A 82 8.38 4.18 -14.61
C ALA A 82 7.20 3.87 -13.68
N ARG A 83 7.10 2.64 -13.18
CA ARG A 83 6.12 2.25 -12.15
C ARG A 83 6.49 2.84 -10.79
N ALA A 84 7.75 2.73 -10.38
CA ALA A 84 8.26 3.30 -9.13
C ALA A 84 8.09 4.83 -9.11
N HIS A 85 8.42 5.53 -10.20
CA HIS A 85 8.19 6.97 -10.32
C HIS A 85 6.72 7.36 -10.16
N ARG A 86 5.80 6.63 -10.79
CA ARG A 86 4.35 6.88 -10.65
C ARG A 86 3.86 6.62 -9.22
N ILE A 87 4.33 5.55 -8.58
CA ILE A 87 4.01 5.23 -7.19
C ILE A 87 4.54 6.33 -6.26
N ASN A 88 5.79 6.77 -6.43
CA ASN A 88 6.39 7.81 -5.59
C ASN A 88 5.68 9.15 -5.75
N ASN A 89 5.37 9.57 -6.98
CA ASN A 89 4.63 10.81 -7.22
C ASN A 89 3.23 10.77 -6.58
N ARG A 90 2.55 9.61 -6.63
CA ARG A 90 1.26 9.42 -5.96
C ARG A 90 1.41 9.44 -4.44
N ALA A 91 2.40 8.73 -3.89
CA ALA A 91 2.67 8.68 -2.46
C ALA A 91 2.92 10.08 -1.89
N HIS A 92 3.74 10.89 -2.56
CA HIS A 92 3.98 12.27 -2.14
C HIS A 92 2.73 13.15 -2.15
N LYS A 93 1.86 13.03 -3.17
CA LYS A 93 0.59 13.78 -3.21
C LYS A 93 -0.34 13.36 -2.07
N VAL A 94 -0.42 12.07 -1.82
CA VAL A 94 -1.27 11.47 -0.79
C VAL A 94 -0.78 11.88 0.61
N GLU A 95 0.52 11.79 0.88
CA GLU A 95 1.10 12.28 2.13
C GLU A 95 0.86 13.77 2.32
N GLN A 96 0.98 14.57 1.27
CA GLN A 96 0.73 16.01 1.35
C GLN A 96 -0.73 16.33 1.69
N GLU A 97 -1.69 15.59 1.11
CA GLU A 97 -3.11 15.72 1.43
C GLU A 97 -3.39 15.42 2.92
N VAL A 98 -2.85 14.31 3.43
CA VAL A 98 -2.96 13.94 4.84
C VAL A 98 -2.29 14.99 5.74
N TYR A 99 -1.11 15.49 5.34
CA TYR A 99 -0.39 16.50 6.10
C TYR A 99 -1.19 17.81 6.21
N GLU A 100 -1.76 18.31 5.12
CA GLU A 100 -2.55 19.54 5.15
C GLU A 100 -3.81 19.38 6.00
N PHE A 101 -4.50 18.23 5.91
CA PHE A 101 -5.62 17.92 6.81
C PHE A 101 -5.20 17.95 8.28
N LEU A 102 -4.14 17.22 8.65
CA LEU A 102 -3.64 17.14 10.02
C LEU A 102 -3.18 18.51 10.52
N LYS A 103 -2.45 19.27 9.70
CA LYS A 103 -1.99 20.62 10.02
C LYS A 103 -3.16 21.56 10.28
N ASN A 104 -4.22 21.50 9.47
CA ASN A 104 -5.40 22.32 9.67
C ASN A 104 -6.18 21.93 10.93
N ARG A 105 -6.24 20.63 11.24
CA ARG A 105 -6.98 20.10 12.39
C ARG A 105 -6.27 20.31 13.73
N PHE A 106 -4.97 20.04 13.76
CA PHE A 106 -4.16 19.99 14.99
C PHE A 106 -3.19 21.16 15.13
N GLY A 107 -2.85 21.84 14.04
CA GLY A 107 -1.84 22.89 14.00
C GLY A 107 -0.47 22.36 13.57
N LYS A 108 0.23 23.12 12.72
CA LYS A 108 1.53 22.73 12.12
C LYS A 108 2.56 22.29 13.16
N GLN A 109 2.68 22.99 14.28
CA GLN A 109 3.66 22.69 15.32
C GLN A 109 3.38 21.38 16.08
N PHE A 110 2.19 20.82 15.92
CA PHE A 110 1.77 19.59 16.59
C PHE A 110 1.70 18.41 15.61
N VAL A 111 2.18 18.58 14.38
CA VAL A 111 2.23 17.52 13.36
C VAL A 111 3.66 17.40 12.85
N HIS A 112 4.33 16.33 13.26
CA HIS A 112 5.69 16.01 12.86
C HIS A 112 5.67 15.01 11.71
N ARG A 113 6.53 15.22 10.71
CA ARG A 113 6.77 14.28 9.63
C ARG A 113 7.89 13.32 10.02
N GLU A 114 7.83 12.08 9.54
CA GLU A 114 8.88 11.07 9.69
C GLU A 114 9.27 10.81 11.16
N TYR A 115 8.33 10.37 11.98
CA TYR A 115 8.59 10.10 13.40
C TYR A 115 9.28 8.75 13.62
N PHE A 116 10.46 8.78 14.23
CA PHE A 116 11.26 7.59 14.51
C PHE A 116 10.89 6.97 15.86
N PHE A 117 10.62 5.66 15.87
CA PHE A 117 10.34 4.91 17.11
C PHE A 117 11.62 4.47 17.82
N LEU A 118 12.68 4.28 17.03
CA LEU A 118 14.01 3.83 17.46
C LEU A 118 15.05 4.71 16.78
N ASP A 119 16.25 4.77 17.37
CA ASP A 119 17.38 5.55 16.82
C ASP A 119 18.04 4.86 15.60
N ASP A 120 17.34 3.91 14.97
CA ASP A 120 17.83 3.06 13.88
C ASP A 120 17.65 3.69 12.48
N LYS A 121 17.02 4.87 12.41
CA LYS A 121 16.63 5.62 11.19
C LYS A 121 15.75 4.83 10.19
N ARG A 122 15.37 3.59 10.49
CA ARG A 122 14.64 2.70 9.58
C ARG A 122 13.19 2.56 9.98
N THR A 123 12.92 2.59 11.28
CA THR A 123 11.58 2.43 11.81
C THR A 123 10.93 3.79 12.07
N ARG A 124 10.17 4.28 11.08
CA ARG A 124 9.46 5.56 11.17
C ARG A 124 8.01 5.49 10.73
N ALA A 125 7.13 6.27 11.37
CA ALA A 125 5.80 6.58 10.83
C ALA A 125 5.88 7.83 9.95
N ASP A 126 4.94 7.99 9.02
CA ASP A 126 4.94 9.15 8.12
C ASP A 126 4.60 10.43 8.88
N PHE A 127 3.68 10.32 9.85
CA PHE A 127 3.34 11.42 10.75
C PHE A 127 3.26 10.99 12.21
N PHE A 128 3.58 11.93 13.08
CA PHE A 128 3.20 11.92 14.49
C PHE A 128 2.40 13.17 14.81
N VAL A 129 1.27 12.99 15.49
CA VAL A 129 0.35 14.06 15.85
C VAL A 129 0.29 14.17 17.36
N TYR A 130 0.57 15.35 17.89
CA TYR A 130 0.37 15.67 19.30
C TYR A 130 -1.07 16.13 19.54
N ASP A 131 -1.72 15.52 20.53
CA ASP A 131 -3.07 15.90 20.97
C ASP A 131 -3.13 15.96 22.51
N LYS A 132 -4.29 16.34 23.07
CA LYS A 132 -4.47 16.43 24.53
C LYS A 132 -4.51 15.08 25.25
N THR A 133 -4.46 13.96 24.53
CA THR A 133 -4.54 12.63 25.13
C THR A 133 -3.13 12.09 25.33
N SER A 134 -2.46 11.74 24.23
CA SER A 134 -1.12 11.14 24.25
C SER A 134 -0.42 11.23 22.90
N GLY A 135 -1.08 11.77 21.87
CA GLY A 135 -0.64 11.72 20.49
C GLY A 135 -0.93 10.38 19.81
N PHE A 136 -0.58 10.31 18.53
CA PHE A 136 -0.70 9.10 17.71
C PHE A 136 0.16 9.18 16.46
N CYS A 137 0.53 8.01 15.94
CA CYS A 137 1.27 7.84 14.69
C CYS A 137 0.31 7.56 13.54
N VAL A 138 0.65 8.06 12.35
CA VAL A 138 -0.05 7.77 11.10
C VAL A 138 0.97 7.25 10.09
N ASP A 139 0.72 6.06 9.55
CA ASP A 139 1.48 5.48 8.44
C ASP A 139 0.53 5.33 7.25
N VAL A 140 0.77 6.12 6.21
CA VAL A 140 -0.09 6.35 5.06
C VAL A 140 0.33 5.42 3.93
N PHE A 141 -0.66 4.84 3.26
CA PHE A 141 -0.40 4.04 2.08
C PHE A 141 -1.56 4.13 1.09
N TYR A 142 -1.25 3.88 -0.18
CA TYR A 142 -2.23 3.92 -1.25
C TYR A 142 -2.25 2.58 -1.98
N PRO A 143 -3.17 1.68 -1.64
CA PRO A 143 -3.32 0.42 -2.37
C PRO A 143 -3.99 0.65 -3.73
N SER A 144 -3.47 0.07 -4.82
CA SER A 144 -4.12 0.16 -6.13
C SER A 144 -5.40 -0.67 -6.22
N ASP A 145 -5.47 -1.76 -5.47
CA ASP A 145 -6.52 -2.76 -5.51
C ASP A 145 -6.50 -3.61 -4.22
N ARG A 146 -7.46 -4.51 -4.09
CA ARG A 146 -7.61 -5.40 -2.91
C ARG A 146 -6.39 -6.32 -2.69
N ARG A 147 -5.72 -6.80 -3.74
CA ARG A 147 -4.54 -7.67 -3.61
C ARG A 147 -3.35 -6.86 -3.11
N ASN A 148 -3.16 -5.66 -3.65
CA ASN A 148 -2.13 -4.74 -3.20
C ASN A 148 -2.37 -4.28 -1.75
N LEU A 149 -3.62 -4.01 -1.36
CA LEU A 149 -4.01 -3.71 0.02
C LEU A 149 -3.56 -4.78 1.02
N ILE A 150 -3.79 -6.07 0.73
CA ILE A 150 -3.35 -7.16 1.61
C ILE A 150 -1.83 -7.17 1.75
N GLY A 151 -1.10 -6.94 0.65
CA GLY A 151 0.36 -6.81 0.66
C GLY A 151 0.83 -5.66 1.56
N CYS A 152 0.27 -4.47 1.36
CA CYS A 152 0.57 -3.29 2.18
C CYS A 152 0.34 -3.56 3.67
N ILE A 153 -0.83 -4.08 4.05
CA ILE A 153 -1.16 -4.39 5.44
C ILE A 153 -0.16 -5.39 6.04
N ASN A 154 0.20 -6.45 5.31
CA ASN A 154 1.17 -7.43 5.80
C ASN A 154 2.54 -6.80 6.06
N SER A 155 3.02 -5.96 5.14
CA SER A 155 4.28 -5.23 5.32
C SER A 155 4.24 -4.31 6.54
N LYS A 156 3.12 -3.62 6.79
CA LYS A 156 2.96 -2.77 7.98
C LYS A 156 2.91 -3.59 9.27
N LEU A 157 2.13 -4.68 9.30
CA LEU A 157 2.07 -5.57 10.46
C LEU A 157 3.44 -6.17 10.81
N ALA A 158 4.26 -6.51 9.81
CA ALA A 158 5.62 -6.98 10.04
C ALA A 158 6.54 -5.85 10.54
N LYS A 159 6.40 -4.64 10.00
CA LYS A 159 7.18 -3.46 10.43
C LYS A 159 6.91 -3.12 11.91
N TYR A 160 5.65 -3.09 12.31
CA TYR A 160 5.20 -2.68 13.65
C TYR A 160 5.02 -3.86 14.62
N GLN A 161 5.82 -4.91 14.49
CA GLN A 161 5.65 -6.11 15.33
C GLN A 161 6.29 -5.98 16.72
N TRP A 162 7.25 -5.06 16.90
CA TRP A 162 8.03 -4.94 18.14
C TRP A 162 7.34 -4.04 19.17
N SER A 163 7.40 -4.45 20.44
CA SER A 163 6.72 -3.77 21.55
C SER A 163 7.19 -2.33 21.77
N GLN A 164 8.44 -2.01 21.44
CA GLN A 164 8.97 -0.65 21.50
C GLN A 164 8.22 0.32 20.57
N MET A 165 7.51 -0.18 19.56
CA MET A 165 6.73 0.65 18.64
C MET A 165 5.31 0.91 19.14
N ASN A 166 4.90 0.29 20.26
CA ASN A 166 3.56 0.40 20.83
C ASN A 166 3.43 1.53 21.87
N GLN A 167 4.39 2.46 21.90
CA GLN A 167 4.37 3.63 22.78
C GLN A 167 3.18 4.55 22.50
N TYR A 168 2.73 4.57 21.25
CA TYR A 168 1.62 5.40 20.79
C TYR A 168 0.68 4.59 19.90
N PRO A 169 -0.61 4.95 19.84
CA PRO A 169 -1.52 4.39 18.85
C PRO A 169 -0.97 4.56 17.44
N VAL A 170 -1.03 3.51 16.62
CA VAL A 170 -0.59 3.55 15.21
C VAL A 170 -1.78 3.38 14.30
N ILE A 171 -1.97 4.33 13.39
CA ILE A 171 -3.03 4.31 12.41
C ILE A 171 -2.42 3.97 11.05
N PHE A 172 -2.79 2.83 10.51
CA PHE A 172 -2.55 2.48 9.12
C PHE A 172 -3.66 3.14 8.28
N LEU A 173 -3.30 4.20 7.56
CA LEU A 173 -4.24 4.99 6.79
C LEU A 173 -4.18 4.61 5.31
N GLN A 174 -5.25 4.00 4.81
CA GLN A 174 -5.39 3.70 3.38
C GLN A 174 -6.12 4.87 2.69
N MET A 175 -5.61 5.33 1.56
CA MET A 175 -6.08 6.55 0.88
C MET A 175 -6.79 6.31 -0.46
N ASN A 176 -7.08 5.05 -0.81
CA ASN A 176 -7.87 4.72 -1.99
C ASN A 176 -9.37 4.82 -1.68
N ASN A 177 -10.05 5.78 -2.30
CA ASN A 177 -11.48 6.04 -2.09
C ASN A 177 -12.40 4.89 -2.54
N ASP A 178 -11.92 3.99 -3.40
CA ASP A 178 -12.66 2.79 -3.81
C ASP A 178 -12.68 1.70 -2.74
N ILE A 179 -11.97 1.91 -1.62
CA ILE A 179 -11.83 0.96 -0.52
C ILE A 179 -12.44 1.58 0.74
N ASP A 180 -13.65 1.15 1.08
CA ASP A 180 -14.36 1.62 2.27
C ASP A 180 -13.91 0.92 3.56
N GLN A 181 -14.45 1.39 4.70
CA GLN A 181 -14.14 0.82 6.00
C GLN A 181 -14.69 -0.61 6.17
N GLU A 182 -15.85 -0.92 5.57
CA GLU A 182 -16.47 -2.24 5.69
C GLU A 182 -15.59 -3.34 5.10
N LEU A 183 -14.98 -3.07 3.94
CA LEU A 183 -14.01 -3.94 3.29
C LEU A 183 -12.77 -4.14 4.17
N LEU A 184 -12.23 -3.06 4.76
CA LEU A 184 -11.07 -3.13 5.65
C LEU A 184 -11.36 -3.98 6.89
N ASP A 185 -12.51 -3.78 7.52
CA ASP A 185 -12.93 -4.51 8.71
C ASP A 185 -13.14 -5.99 8.39
N ALA A 186 -13.74 -6.32 7.24
CA ALA A 186 -13.87 -7.69 6.76
C ALA A 186 -12.50 -8.35 6.51
N LEU A 187 -11.54 -7.62 5.95
CA LEU A 187 -10.18 -8.14 5.73
C LEU A 187 -9.46 -8.45 7.05
N ILE A 188 -9.50 -7.54 8.03
CA ILE A 188 -8.85 -7.75 9.33
C ILE A 188 -9.51 -8.89 10.10
N ARG A 189 -10.84 -9.01 10.04
CA ARG A 189 -11.59 -10.10 10.67
C ARG A 189 -11.15 -11.48 10.18
N ASN A 190 -10.78 -11.60 8.91
CA ASN A 190 -10.37 -12.88 8.32
C ASN A 190 -8.86 -13.13 8.33
N LYS A 191 -8.03 -12.14 8.69
CA LYS A 191 -6.57 -12.32 8.74
C LYS A 191 -6.13 -13.18 9.91
N LYS A 192 -5.14 -14.05 9.68
CA LYS A 192 -4.44 -14.83 10.72
C LYS A 192 -3.67 -13.92 11.69
N ASN A 193 -2.85 -13.02 11.14
CA ASN A 193 -2.11 -12.02 11.94
C ASN A 193 -3.01 -10.80 12.13
N LYS A 194 -3.46 -10.58 13.36
CA LYS A 194 -4.33 -9.45 13.73
C LYS A 194 -3.54 -8.17 13.94
N LEU A 195 -4.26 -7.04 13.95
CA LEU A 195 -3.75 -5.80 14.49
C LEU A 195 -3.43 -5.99 15.98
N GLN A 196 -2.31 -5.43 16.44
CA GLN A 196 -1.98 -5.38 17.86
C GLN A 196 -2.87 -4.36 18.58
N THR A 197 -2.95 -4.45 19.90
CA THR A 197 -3.64 -3.44 20.72
C THR A 197 -3.04 -2.06 20.46
N GLY A 198 -3.89 -1.08 20.16
CA GLY A 198 -3.46 0.29 19.80
C GLY A 198 -3.15 0.48 18.31
N HIS A 199 -3.23 -0.57 17.47
CA HIS A 199 -3.15 -0.44 16.02
C HIS A 199 -4.54 -0.38 15.39
N TYR A 200 -4.71 0.53 14.45
CA TYR A 200 -5.97 0.77 13.75
C TYR A 200 -5.74 0.77 12.23
N LEU A 201 -6.72 0.32 11.47
CA LEU A 201 -6.72 0.39 10.01
C LEU A 201 -7.93 1.22 9.58
N TYR A 202 -7.69 2.36 8.94
CA TYR A 202 -8.76 3.26 8.54
C TYR A 202 -8.72 3.60 7.05
N SER A 203 -9.93 3.69 6.50
CA SER A 203 -10.26 4.49 5.33
C SER A 203 -10.17 5.98 5.67
N TRP A 204 -10.05 6.82 4.64
CA TRP A 204 -10.01 8.28 4.82
C TRP A 204 -11.17 8.82 5.68
N ASP A 205 -12.41 8.46 5.36
CA ASP A 205 -13.60 8.93 6.09
C ASP A 205 -13.63 8.48 7.56
N SER A 206 -13.13 7.29 7.84
CA SER A 206 -13.07 6.81 9.23
C SER A 206 -11.96 7.50 10.01
N PHE A 207 -10.86 7.82 9.34
CA PHE A 207 -9.75 8.56 9.92
C PHE A 207 -10.13 10.01 10.23
N THR A 208 -10.83 10.70 9.33
CA THR A 208 -11.29 12.07 9.59
C THR A 208 -12.22 12.11 10.81
N LYS A 209 -13.20 11.19 10.89
CA LYS A 209 -14.07 11.02 12.06
C LYS A 209 -13.29 10.70 13.34
N PHE A 210 -12.23 9.90 13.25
CA PHE A 210 -11.33 9.66 14.37
C PHE A 210 -10.66 10.96 14.83
N CYS A 211 -10.10 11.74 13.91
CA CYS A 211 -9.44 13.01 14.20
C CYS A 211 -10.38 14.10 14.72
N GLU A 212 -11.65 14.10 14.31
CA GLU A 212 -12.68 15.00 14.84
C GLU A 212 -12.90 14.78 16.35
N LYS A 213 -12.91 13.52 16.79
CA LYS A 213 -13.08 13.14 18.19
C LYS A 213 -11.86 13.47 19.06
N ARG A 214 -10.67 13.63 18.46
CA ARG A 214 -9.45 14.02 19.17
C ARG A 214 -9.47 15.51 19.51
N ARG A 215 -8.90 15.88 20.67
CA ARG A 215 -8.81 17.29 21.10
C ARG A 215 -7.42 17.85 20.78
N PRO A 216 -7.29 18.87 19.91
CA PRO A 216 -6.00 19.50 19.63
C PRO A 216 -5.39 20.17 20.86
N LEU A 217 -4.07 20.25 20.88
CA LEU A 217 -3.35 21.12 21.80
C LEU A 217 -3.57 22.58 21.38
N THR A 218 -3.76 23.46 22.37
CA THR A 218 -3.85 24.90 22.17
C THR A 218 -2.49 25.51 22.50
N LYS A 219 -2.01 26.44 21.66
CA LYS A 219 -0.83 27.23 22.01
C LYS A 219 -1.21 28.08 23.22
N ASN A 220 -0.58 27.87 24.38
CA ASN A 220 -0.68 28.86 25.45
C ASN A 220 -0.06 30.14 24.89
N ARG A 221 -0.85 31.22 24.80
CA ARG A 221 -0.28 32.56 24.71
C ARG A 221 0.49 32.74 26.00
N GLU A 222 1.80 32.95 25.89
CA GLU A 222 2.64 33.24 27.05
C GLU A 222 2.01 34.37 27.86
N VAL A 223 1.87 34.11 29.15
CA VAL A 223 1.44 35.07 30.16
C VAL A 223 2.45 36.21 30.13
N GLY A 224 1.97 37.41 29.83
CA GLY A 224 2.76 38.63 29.90
C GLY A 224 3.44 38.72 31.26
N VAL A 225 4.76 38.84 31.20
CA VAL A 225 5.70 39.03 32.30
C VAL A 225 5.12 40.00 33.32
N GLN A 226 4.91 39.54 34.55
CA GLN A 226 4.75 40.41 35.71
C GLN A 226 5.99 41.30 35.79
N GLU A 227 5.81 42.61 35.64
CA GLU A 227 6.78 43.59 36.12
C GLU A 227 6.93 43.41 37.63
N LEU A 228 7.97 42.66 38.01
CA LEU A 228 8.58 42.74 39.32
C LEU A 228 9.14 44.17 39.47
N ARG A 229 8.32 45.08 40.00
CA ARG A 229 8.83 46.28 40.66
C ARG A 229 9.52 45.84 41.95
N VAL A 230 10.83 45.68 41.87
CA VAL A 230 11.72 45.79 43.03
C VAL A 230 12.50 47.08 42.84
N SER A 231 12.28 48.06 43.71
CA SER A 231 13.31 48.70 44.53
C SER A 231 12.85 50.05 45.07
N GLN A 232 12.80 50.10 46.41
CA GLN A 232 13.11 51.20 47.33
C GLN A 232 12.15 52.39 47.43
#